data_AF-A0A101RL67-F1
#
_entry.id   AF-A0A101RL67-F1
#
_cell.length_a   1.000
_cell.length_b   1.000
_cell.length_c   1.000
_cell.angle_alpha   90.00
_cell.angle_beta   90.00
_cell.angle_gamma   90.00
#
_symmetry.space_group_name_H-M   'P 1'
#
loop_
_entity.id
_entity.type
_entity.pdbx_description
1 polymer ?
#
loop_
_entity_poly.entity_id
_entity_poly.type
_entity_poly.pdbx_seq_one_letter_code
_entity_poly.pdbx_strand_id
1 'polypeptide(L)'
;MARHEALVSPLPVVECVQAVDPRWLRTRAELFMEASQLPFALTFDLARYSQVTGLTFHAHYAAQVFLGEHDSRLDIPLMAVNLTHVPTREAADRVFAHEVMHLRWPSYGHKQVAFDRAQNVLDMVGTLVA
;
A
#
# COMPACT_ATOMS: atom_id res chain seq x y z
N MET A 1 11.72 -21.52 -6.22
CA MET A 1 10.95 -20.92 -5.11
C MET A 1 11.73 -19.71 -4.60
N ALA A 2 11.26 -18.50 -4.90
CA ALA A 2 11.91 -17.28 -4.42
C ALA A 2 11.71 -17.18 -2.91
N ARG A 3 12.74 -17.54 -2.15
CA ARG A 3 12.86 -17.47 -0.69
C ARG A 3 13.18 -16.06 -0.18
N HIS A 4 12.88 -15.01 -0.96
CA HIS A 4 13.13 -13.64 -0.52
C HIS A 4 11.89 -13.18 0.27
N GLU A 5 11.89 -13.59 1.55
CA GLU A 5 11.18 -13.07 2.72
C GLU A 5 9.74 -12.59 2.50
N ALA A 6 8.77 -13.18 3.20
CA ALA A 6 7.44 -12.60 3.24
C ALA A 6 7.50 -11.35 4.14
N LEU A 7 6.95 -10.22 3.68
CA LEU A 7 6.80 -9.02 4.52
C LEU A 7 6.04 -9.38 5.80
N VAL A 8 6.60 -8.98 6.94
CA VAL A 8 6.06 -9.29 8.27
C VAL A 8 5.27 -8.09 8.77
N SER A 9 3.95 -8.28 8.91
CA SER A 9 3.08 -7.28 9.52
C SER A 9 3.43 -7.10 11.00
N PRO A 10 3.43 -5.87 11.54
CA PRO A 10 3.66 -5.62 12.96
C PRO A 10 2.43 -5.95 13.82
N LEU A 11 1.31 -6.36 13.22
CA LEU A 11 0.10 -6.71 13.94
C LEU A 11 0.29 -7.99 14.77
N PRO A 12 -0.41 -8.13 15.90
CA PRO A 12 -0.53 -9.41 16.59
C PRO A 12 -1.07 -10.49 15.64
N VAL A 13 -0.61 -11.73 15.78
CA VAL A 13 -0.98 -12.86 14.91
C VAL A 13 -2.51 -13.05 14.82
N VAL A 14 -3.24 -12.82 15.92
CA VAL A 14 -4.70 -12.91 15.95
C VAL A 14 -5.38 -11.82 15.11
N GLU A 15 -4.75 -10.67 14.95
CA GLU A 15 -5.24 -9.57 14.12
C GLU A 15 -4.88 -9.75 12.65
N CYS A 16 -3.73 -10.36 12.34
CA CYS A 16 -3.28 -10.62 10.97
C CYS A 16 -4.34 -11.34 10.13
N VAL A 17 -5.08 -12.26 10.74
CA VAL A 17 -6.11 -13.08 10.06
C VAL A 17 -7.50 -12.44 10.04
N GLN A 18 -7.70 -11.31 10.72
CA GLN A 18 -8.99 -10.63 10.72
C GLN A 18 -9.29 -10.04 9.34
N ALA A 19 -10.57 -10.09 8.98
CA ALA A 19 -11.05 -9.44 7.76
C ALA A 19 -10.83 -7.93 7.84
N VAL A 20 -10.51 -7.32 6.70
CA VAL A 20 -10.46 -5.86 6.59
C VAL A 20 -11.84 -5.31 6.26
N ASP A 21 -12.07 -4.09 6.71
CA ASP A 21 -13.17 -3.26 6.24
C ASP A 21 -12.62 -1.88 5.81
N PRO A 22 -13.39 -1.11 5.02
CA PRO A 22 -12.95 0.20 4.53
C PRO A 22 -12.59 1.21 5.62
N ARG A 23 -13.21 1.14 6.81
CA ARG A 23 -12.90 2.06 7.93
C ARG A 23 -11.55 1.71 8.53
N TRP A 24 -11.30 0.42 8.78
CA TRP A 24 -10.00 -0.04 9.26
C TRP A 24 -8.89 0.30 8.27
N LEU A 25 -9.10 0.07 6.97
CA LEU A 25 -8.12 0.39 5.93
C LEU A 25 -7.76 1.87 5.87
N ARG A 26 -8.73 2.78 6.05
CA ARG A 26 -8.47 4.22 6.10
C ARG A 26 -7.60 4.60 7.30
N THR A 27 -7.96 4.10 8.48
CA THR A 27 -7.19 4.32 9.71
C THR A 27 -5.77 3.75 9.55
N ARG A 28 -5.65 2.58 8.92
CA ARG A 28 -4.36 1.95 8.68
C ARG A 28 -3.52 2.77 7.71
N ALA A 29 -4.11 3.28 6.63
CA ALA A 29 -3.42 4.12 5.67
C ALA A 29 -2.84 5.41 6.30
N GLU A 30 -3.54 6.01 7.28
CA GLU A 30 -3.02 7.17 8.02
C GLU A 30 -1.69 6.86 8.72
N LEU A 31 -1.57 5.69 9.35
CA LEU A 31 -0.32 5.24 9.96
C LEU A 31 0.80 5.07 8.93
N PHE A 32 0.48 4.57 7.73
CA PHE A 32 1.46 4.45 6.65
C PHE A 32 1.89 5.82 6.10
N MET A 33 0.97 6.79 6.00
CA MET A 33 1.31 8.16 5.63
C MET A 33 2.25 8.79 6.66
N GLU A 34 1.98 8.58 7.94
CA GLU A 34 2.83 9.08 9.04
C GLU A 34 4.21 8.42 9.04
N ALA A 35 4.26 7.07 8.99
CA ALA A 35 5.50 6.31 8.98
C ALA A 35 6.41 6.65 7.77
N SER A 36 5.82 6.92 6.62
CA SER A 36 6.57 7.23 5.39
C SER A 36 6.81 8.73 5.18
N GLN A 37 6.09 9.59 5.89
CA GLN A 37 5.99 11.03 5.66
C GLN A 37 5.54 11.38 4.23
N LEU A 38 4.68 10.54 3.64
CA LEU A 38 4.16 10.72 2.28
C LEU A 38 2.63 10.71 2.31
N PRO A 39 1.96 11.86 2.10
CA PRO A 39 0.50 11.88 2.03
C PRO A 39 0.03 11.17 0.77
N PHE A 40 -1.09 10.45 0.86
CA PHE A 40 -1.80 9.92 -0.30
C PHE A 40 -3.31 9.83 -0.02
N ALA A 41 -4.12 9.96 -1.06
CA ALA A 41 -5.56 9.72 -0.99
C ALA A 41 -5.85 8.24 -1.25
N LEU A 42 -6.79 7.67 -0.50
CA LEU A 42 -7.20 6.26 -0.62
C LEU A 42 -8.63 6.11 -1.16
N THR A 43 -8.78 5.32 -2.22
CA THR A 43 -10.08 4.90 -2.78
C THR A 43 -10.19 3.39 -2.89
N PHE A 44 -11.43 2.90 -2.79
CA PHE A 44 -11.81 1.50 -3.05
C PHE A 44 -12.74 1.38 -4.27
N ASP A 45 -13.11 2.52 -4.86
CA ASP A 45 -13.93 2.59 -6.07
C ASP A 45 -13.02 2.56 -7.30
N LEU A 46 -12.80 1.36 -7.83
CA LEU A 46 -11.89 1.10 -8.94
C LEU A 46 -12.42 1.68 -10.27
N ALA A 47 -13.75 1.76 -10.42
CA ALA A 47 -14.39 2.36 -11.58
C ALA A 47 -14.16 3.88 -11.58
N ARG A 48 -14.42 4.54 -10.45
CA ARG A 48 -14.14 5.97 -10.29
C ARG A 48 -12.66 6.28 -10.39
N TYR A 49 -11.78 5.43 -9.85
CA TYR A 49 -10.34 5.58 -10.03
C TYR A 49 -9.96 5.60 -11.51
N SER A 50 -10.46 4.63 -12.29
CA SER A 50 -10.16 4.54 -13.72
C SER A 50 -10.71 5.75 -14.49
N GLN A 51 -11.91 6.23 -14.11
CA GLN A 51 -12.52 7.42 -14.71
C GLN A 51 -11.71 8.69 -14.43
N VAL A 52 -11.25 8.89 -13.19
CA VAL A 52 -10.52 10.11 -12.78
C VAL A 52 -9.10 10.13 -13.32
N THR A 53 -8.45 8.97 -13.38
CA THR A 53 -7.03 8.87 -13.76
C THR A 53 -6.81 8.58 -15.24
N GLY A 54 -7.84 8.09 -15.95
CA GLY A 54 -7.72 7.57 -17.31
C GLY A 54 -6.97 6.23 -17.41
N LEU A 55 -6.47 5.69 -16.30
CA LEU A 55 -5.77 4.40 -16.25
C LEU A 55 -6.77 3.25 -16.11
N THR A 56 -6.49 2.13 -16.77
CA THR A 56 -7.25 0.90 -16.52
C THR A 56 -6.75 0.24 -15.24
N PHE A 57 -7.62 0.09 -14.24
CA PHE A 57 -7.33 -0.75 -13.09
C PHE A 57 -7.56 -2.22 -13.44
N HIS A 58 -6.49 -3.02 -13.52
CA HIS A 58 -6.61 -4.44 -13.85
C HIS A 58 -7.07 -5.27 -12.66
N ALA A 59 -8.01 -6.20 -12.90
CA ALA A 59 -8.64 -7.00 -11.84
C ALA A 59 -7.69 -7.88 -11.02
N HIS A 60 -6.47 -8.16 -11.52
CA HIS A 60 -5.46 -8.95 -10.80
C HIS A 60 -4.53 -8.09 -9.92
N TYR A 61 -4.68 -6.77 -9.94
CA TYR A 61 -3.93 -5.87 -9.06
C TYR A 61 -4.59 -5.80 -7.69
N ALA A 62 -3.77 -5.92 -6.66
CA ALA A 62 -4.18 -5.68 -5.27
C ALA A 62 -4.30 -4.19 -4.98
N ALA A 63 -3.43 -3.37 -5.57
CA ALA A 63 -3.51 -1.92 -5.54
C ALA A 63 -2.84 -1.31 -6.77
N GLN A 64 -3.08 -0.01 -6.97
CA GLN A 64 -2.40 0.80 -7.97
C GLN A 64 -2.35 2.25 -7.47
N VAL A 65 -1.22 2.90 -7.68
CA VAL A 65 -1.05 4.32 -7.36
C VAL A 65 -0.96 5.17 -8.62
N PHE A 66 -1.72 6.24 -8.64
CA PHE A 66 -1.61 7.31 -9.62
C PHE A 66 -0.93 8.54 -9.00
N LEU A 67 0.22 8.88 -9.57
CA LEU A 67 1.04 10.02 -9.16
C LEU A 67 0.74 11.30 -9.96
N GLY A 68 -0.17 11.27 -10.94
CA GLY A 68 -0.27 12.30 -11.99
C GLY A 68 0.59 11.99 -13.21
N GLU A 69 0.35 12.72 -14.31
CA GLU A 69 1.16 12.58 -15.53
C GLU A 69 2.59 13.07 -15.27
N HIS A 70 3.52 12.78 -16.20
CA HIS A 70 4.94 13.06 -15.99
C HIS A 70 5.21 14.55 -15.72
N ASP A 71 4.54 15.43 -16.46
CA ASP A 71 4.70 16.89 -16.37
C ASP A 71 3.69 17.55 -15.41
N SER A 72 2.78 16.77 -14.82
CA SER A 72 1.68 17.26 -13.96
C SER A 72 1.42 16.30 -12.81
N ARG A 73 2.49 16.02 -12.04
CA ARG A 73 2.38 15.21 -10.82
C ARG A 73 1.37 15.83 -9.85
N LEU A 74 0.60 14.98 -9.19
CA LEU A 74 -0.32 15.39 -8.14
C LEU A 74 0.47 15.73 -6.87
N ASP A 75 0.05 16.78 -6.17
CA ASP A 75 0.58 17.10 -4.83
C ASP A 75 0.32 15.96 -3.83
N ILE A 76 -0.82 15.28 -4.00
CA ILE A 76 -1.23 14.11 -3.21
C ILE A 76 -1.57 12.98 -4.17
N PRO A 77 -0.77 11.90 -4.22
CA PRO A 77 -1.06 10.72 -5.03
C PRO A 77 -2.40 10.07 -4.68
N LEU A 78 -3.03 9.43 -5.67
CA LEU A 78 -4.25 8.65 -5.47
C LEU A 78 -3.92 7.14 -5.51
N MET A 79 -4.13 6.45 -4.40
CA MET A 79 -4.01 5.00 -4.29
C MET A 79 -5.39 4.35 -4.36
N ALA A 80 -5.55 3.40 -5.28
CA ALA A 80 -6.71 2.51 -5.33
C ALA A 80 -6.34 1.13 -4.79
N VAL A 81 -7.19 0.57 -3.93
CA VAL A 81 -7.02 -0.78 -3.37
C VAL A 81 -8.20 -1.66 -3.78
N ASN A 82 -7.89 -2.84 -4.30
CA ASN A 82 -8.87 -3.85 -4.66
C ASN A 82 -9.16 -4.78 -3.48
N LEU A 83 -10.32 -4.60 -2.86
CA LEU A 83 -10.72 -5.36 -1.67
C LEU A 83 -10.81 -6.88 -1.90
N THR A 84 -10.97 -7.34 -3.14
CA THR A 84 -11.03 -8.79 -3.42
C THR A 84 -9.68 -9.49 -3.25
N HIS A 85 -8.57 -8.75 -3.37
CA HIS A 85 -7.20 -9.26 -3.18
C HIS A 85 -6.61 -8.92 -1.82
N VAL A 86 -7.35 -8.18 -1.00
CA VAL A 86 -6.93 -7.76 0.34
C VAL A 86 -7.94 -8.28 1.36
N PRO A 87 -8.03 -9.62 1.57
CA PRO A 87 -9.04 -10.19 2.44
C PRO A 87 -8.71 -10.04 3.93
N THR A 88 -7.43 -9.90 4.29
CA THR A 88 -6.95 -9.88 5.67
C THR A 88 -6.12 -8.64 5.99
N ARG A 89 -6.04 -8.28 7.28
CA ARG A 89 -5.23 -7.14 7.74
C ARG A 89 -3.75 -7.29 7.41
N GLU A 90 -3.21 -8.52 7.48
CA GLU A 90 -1.84 -8.79 7.05
C GLU A 90 -1.67 -8.54 5.54
N ALA A 91 -2.61 -8.98 4.70
CA ALA A 91 -2.55 -8.72 3.26
C ALA A 91 -2.57 -7.22 2.97
N ALA A 92 -3.38 -6.44 3.71
CA ALA A 92 -3.44 -4.99 3.58
C ALA A 92 -2.11 -4.33 3.92
N ASP A 93 -1.48 -4.74 5.03
CA ASP A 93 -0.17 -4.24 5.43
C ASP A 93 0.89 -4.49 4.36
N ARG A 94 0.91 -5.69 3.77
CA ARG A 94 1.85 -6.02 2.70
C ARG A 94 1.61 -5.16 1.45
N VAL A 95 0.34 -4.93 1.09
CA VAL A 95 -0.02 -4.08 -0.05
C VAL A 95 0.37 -2.62 0.22
N PHE A 96 0.01 -2.06 1.38
CA PHE A 96 0.39 -0.69 1.70
C PHE A 96 1.90 -0.51 1.75
N ALA A 97 2.64 -1.42 2.38
CA ALA A 97 4.09 -1.36 2.43
C ALA A 97 4.71 -1.38 1.02
N HIS A 98 4.19 -2.21 0.12
CA HIS A 98 4.63 -2.27 -1.26
C HIS A 98 4.38 -0.95 -2.01
N GLU A 99 3.15 -0.44 -2.00
CA GLU A 99 2.78 0.77 -2.74
C GLU A 99 3.46 2.03 -2.17
N VAL A 100 3.54 2.15 -0.84
CA VAL A 100 4.18 3.29 -0.17
C VAL A 100 5.69 3.28 -0.38
N MET A 101 6.32 2.11 -0.40
CA MET A 101 7.73 1.99 -0.80
C MET A 101 7.91 2.52 -2.24
N HIS A 102 7.01 2.19 -3.15
CA HIS A 102 7.07 2.68 -4.53
C HIS A 102 6.83 4.19 -4.68
N LEU A 103 6.03 4.82 -3.80
CA LEU A 103 5.86 6.26 -3.76
C LEU A 103 7.19 7.00 -3.56
N ARG A 104 8.04 6.49 -2.65
CA ARG A 104 9.32 7.13 -2.32
C ARG A 104 10.46 6.68 -3.21
N TRP A 105 10.43 5.41 -3.61
CA TRP A 105 11.51 4.78 -4.37
C TRP A 105 10.95 4.05 -5.58
N PRO A 106 10.88 4.71 -6.75
CA PRO A 106 10.57 4.05 -8.01
C PRO A 106 11.68 3.03 -8.32
N SER A 107 11.48 1.78 -7.91
CA SER A 107 12.49 0.74 -8.01
C SER A 107 12.48 0.12 -9.41
N TYR A 108 13.58 0.32 -10.15
CA TYR A 108 13.94 -0.51 -11.30
C TYR A 108 14.96 -1.57 -10.83
N GLY A 109 14.50 -2.81 -10.60
CA GLY A 109 15.35 -4.01 -10.64
C GLY A 109 15.97 -4.54 -9.34
N HIS A 110 16.06 -3.80 -8.24
CA HIS A 110 16.71 -4.27 -7.00
C HIS A 110 15.71 -4.82 -5.97
N LYS A 111 15.31 -6.09 -6.14
CA LYS A 111 14.25 -6.75 -5.35
C LYS A 111 14.51 -6.78 -3.84
N GLN A 112 15.73 -7.05 -3.39
CA GLN A 112 16.04 -7.09 -1.95
C GLN A 112 15.92 -5.71 -1.31
N VAL A 113 16.51 -4.68 -1.93
CA VAL A 113 16.44 -3.31 -1.40
C VAL A 113 14.99 -2.81 -1.36
N ALA A 114 14.17 -3.15 -2.36
CA ALA A 114 12.75 -2.85 -2.35
C ALA A 114 12.01 -3.57 -1.21
N PHE A 115 12.35 -4.83 -0.94
CA PHE A 115 11.83 -5.59 0.18
C PHE A 115 12.21 -4.95 1.52
N ASP A 116 13.49 -4.68 1.75
CA ASP A 116 14.00 -4.07 2.99
C ASP A 116 13.32 -2.72 3.26
N ARG A 117 13.11 -1.92 2.21
CA ARG A 117 12.39 -0.65 2.32
C ARG A 117 10.92 -0.85 2.70
N ALA A 118 10.24 -1.82 2.11
CA ALA A 118 8.86 -2.13 2.47
C ALA A 118 8.75 -2.66 3.90
N GLN A 119 9.69 -3.51 4.33
CA GLN A 119 9.77 -3.98 5.73
C GLN A 119 10.04 -2.82 6.69
N ASN A 120 10.98 -1.92 6.36
CA ASN A 120 11.23 -0.73 7.18
C ASN A 120 9.97 0.14 7.36
N VAL A 121 9.13 0.28 6.33
CA VAL A 121 7.84 1.00 6.46
C VAL A 121 6.92 0.27 7.46
N LEU A 122 6.83 -1.05 7.40
CA LEU A 122 6.05 -1.85 8.35
C LEU A 122 6.55 -1.73 9.78
N ASP A 123 7.87 -1.77 9.97
CA ASP A 123 8.50 -1.64 11.28
C ASP A 123 8.17 -0.27 11.89
N MET A 124 8.26 0.81 11.09
CA MET A 124 7.88 2.16 11.51
C MET A 124 6.39 2.25 11.88
N VAL A 125 5.49 1.65 11.09
CA VAL A 125 4.07 1.54 11.44
C VAL A 125 3.88 0.81 12.77
N GLY A 126 4.67 -0.24 13.03
CA GLY A 126 4.69 -0.95 14.30
C GLY A 126 5.07 -0.06 15.49
N THR A 127 6.03 0.85 15.31
CA THR A 127 6.43 1.80 16.38
C THR A 127 5.38 2.85 16.70
N LEU A 128 4.48 3.17 15.76
CA LEU A 128 3.41 4.17 15.96
C LEU A 128 2.21 3.62 16.74
N VAL A 129 2.08 2.29 16.83
CA VAL A 129 0.94 1.61 17.48
C VAL A 129 1.31 0.89 18.78
N ALA A 130 2.60 0.88 19.13
CA ALA A 130 3.13 0.31 20.36
C ALA A 130 2.97 1.28 21.55
#